data_AF-A0A1H3KWF2-F1
#
_entry.id   AF-A0A1H3KWF2-F1
#
_cell.length_a   1.000
_cell.length_b   1.000
_cell.length_c   1.000
_cell.angle_alpha   90.00
_cell.angle_beta   90.00
_cell.angle_gamma   90.00
#
_symmetry.space_group_name_H-M   'P 1'
#
loop_
_entity.id
_entity.type
_entity.pdbx_description
1 polymer ?
#
loop_
_entity_poly.entity_id
_entity_poly.type
_entity_poly.pdbx_seq_one_letter_code
_entity_poly.pdbx_strand_id
1 'polypeptide(L)'
;MRGNLLLGSLLAALTLTPNYSAAYDAERVKAHLSDDLVHCTVYYQFDALSAKEGNRKDIEAAAVTSKNYSLELLVALRPQKEEIPKIEADIDSSLKQFAGVIKKEGWSRLTLQYGDLCQKLLENPKARIQYWLDKRDR
;
A
#
# COMPACT_ATOMS: atom_id res chain seq x y z
N MET A 1 6.25 -74.01 0.83
CA MET A 1 7.34 -73.44 0.01
C MET A 1 6.82 -72.18 -0.67
N ARG A 2 7.53 -71.05 -0.48
CA ARG A 2 7.70 -69.85 -1.37
C ARG A 2 6.44 -69.34 -2.10
N GLY A 3 5.96 -68.11 -1.95
CA GLY A 3 6.64 -66.84 -1.67
C GLY A 3 6.31 -65.82 -2.79
N ASN A 4 6.25 -64.54 -2.42
CA ASN A 4 6.28 -63.31 -3.25
C ASN A 4 4.92 -62.81 -3.81
N LEU A 5 4.38 -61.71 -3.26
CA LEU A 5 4.77 -60.29 -3.45
C LEU A 5 4.30 -59.75 -4.80
N LEU A 6 3.17 -59.02 -4.79
CA LEU A 6 2.97 -57.85 -5.65
C LEU A 6 2.24 -56.77 -4.84
N LEU A 7 3.00 -56.14 -3.92
CA LEU A 7 2.82 -54.71 -3.65
C LEU A 7 3.22 -53.97 -4.93
N GLY A 8 2.31 -53.18 -5.50
CA GLY A 8 2.55 -52.47 -6.74
C GLY A 8 1.80 -51.16 -6.83
N SER A 9 2.40 -50.13 -6.24
CA SER A 9 2.33 -48.73 -6.70
C SER A 9 0.97 -48.04 -6.72
N LEU A 10 0.52 -47.60 -5.55
CA LEU A 10 -0.44 -46.51 -5.41
C LEU A 10 0.15 -45.49 -4.44
N LEU A 11 1.09 -44.66 -4.89
CA LEU A 11 1.54 -43.52 -4.09
C LEU A 11 2.33 -42.50 -4.92
N ALA A 12 2.04 -41.24 -4.59
CA ALA A 12 2.86 -40.04 -4.75
C ALA A 12 2.91 -39.38 -6.14
N ALA A 13 1.85 -38.64 -6.47
CA ALA A 13 1.98 -37.47 -7.33
C ALA A 13 0.87 -36.42 -7.04
N LEU A 14 0.77 -35.93 -5.79
CA LEU A 14 -0.20 -34.86 -5.47
C LEU A 14 0.12 -34.12 -4.16
N THR A 15 1.35 -33.66 -3.95
CA THR A 15 1.63 -32.69 -2.87
C THR A 15 2.80 -31.76 -3.22
N LEU A 16 2.64 -30.93 -4.25
CA LEU A 16 3.54 -29.81 -4.49
C LEU A 16 2.72 -28.57 -4.83
N THR A 17 2.09 -27.92 -3.84
CA THR A 17 1.72 -26.48 -3.89
C THR A 17 1.18 -25.96 -2.53
N PRO A 18 2.04 -25.59 -1.56
CA PRO A 18 1.64 -24.60 -0.55
C PRO A 18 2.27 -23.22 -0.77
N ASN A 19 3.36 -23.12 -1.54
CA ASN A 19 4.19 -21.91 -1.54
C ASN A 19 3.75 -20.82 -2.53
N TYR A 20 2.92 -21.15 -3.53
CA TYR A 20 2.49 -20.16 -4.53
C TYR A 20 1.47 -19.17 -3.97
N SER A 21 0.60 -19.59 -3.05
CA SER A 21 -0.42 -18.71 -2.47
C SER A 21 0.18 -17.62 -1.60
N ALA A 22 1.19 -17.94 -0.78
CA ALA A 22 1.82 -16.97 0.11
C ALA A 22 2.61 -15.87 -0.65
N ALA A 23 3.31 -16.23 -1.73
CA ALA A 23 4.04 -15.27 -2.56
C ALA A 23 3.08 -14.35 -3.34
N TYR A 24 1.98 -14.89 -3.86
CA TYR A 24 0.93 -14.10 -4.52
C TYR A 24 0.28 -13.08 -3.58
N ASP A 25 0.00 -13.48 -2.33
CA ASP A 25 -0.53 -12.58 -1.32
C ASP A 25 0.44 -11.45 -0.98
N ALA A 26 1.74 -11.74 -0.88
CA ALA A 26 2.75 -10.76 -0.56
C ALA A 26 2.85 -9.67 -1.64
N GLU A 27 2.92 -10.05 -2.93
CA GLU A 27 3.01 -9.07 -4.03
C GLU A 27 1.70 -8.27 -4.19
N ARG A 28 0.53 -8.90 -4.00
CA ARG A 28 -0.75 -8.17 -4.02
C ARG A 28 -0.85 -7.16 -2.88
N VAL A 29 -0.53 -7.58 -1.66
CA VAL A 29 -0.54 -6.69 -0.48
C VAL A 29 0.45 -5.56 -0.67
N LYS A 30 1.65 -5.85 -1.18
CA LYS A 30 2.66 -4.84 -1.52
C LYS A 30 2.14 -3.83 -2.53
N ALA A 31 1.45 -4.27 -3.59
CA ALA A 31 0.87 -3.38 -4.59
C ALA A 31 -0.17 -2.42 -3.98
N HIS A 32 -1.12 -2.96 -3.21
CA HIS A 32 -2.13 -2.13 -2.54
C HIS A 32 -1.55 -1.20 -1.48
N LEU A 33 -0.57 -1.67 -0.71
CA LEU A 33 0.11 -0.85 0.29
C LEU A 33 0.93 0.26 -0.38
N SER A 34 1.53 -0.02 -1.53
CA SER A 34 2.23 1.00 -2.33
C SER A 34 1.25 2.08 -2.80
N ASP A 35 0.09 1.69 -3.30
CA ASP A 35 -0.96 2.62 -3.74
C ASP A 35 -1.49 3.48 -2.58
N ASP A 36 -1.76 2.86 -1.42
CA ASP A 36 -2.13 3.60 -0.20
C ASP A 36 -1.04 4.64 0.17
N LEU A 37 0.24 4.27 0.13
CA LEU A 37 1.35 5.16 0.49
C LEU A 37 1.57 6.28 -0.53
N VAL A 38 1.32 6.03 -1.83
CA VAL A 38 1.28 7.08 -2.86
C VAL A 38 0.19 8.10 -2.51
N HIS A 39 -1.03 7.62 -2.27
CA HIS A 39 -2.16 8.49 -1.91
C HIS A 39 -1.89 9.27 -0.63
N CYS A 40 -1.27 8.66 0.38
CA CYS A 40 -0.94 9.36 1.63
C CYS A 40 0.15 10.40 1.47
N THR A 41 1.16 10.13 0.64
CA THR A 41 2.18 11.12 0.29
C THR A 41 1.53 12.33 -0.36
N VAL A 42 0.63 12.12 -1.32
CA VAL A 42 -0.08 13.23 -1.99
C VAL A 42 -1.06 13.93 -1.07
N TYR A 43 -1.79 13.19 -0.23
CA TYR A 43 -2.72 13.74 0.75
C TYR A 43 -2.02 14.72 1.70
N TYR A 44 -0.93 14.28 2.34
CA TYR A 44 -0.18 15.13 3.27
C TYR A 44 0.53 16.30 2.58
N GLN A 45 0.86 16.18 1.29
CA GLN A 45 1.33 17.33 0.52
C GLN A 45 0.25 18.42 0.40
N PHE A 46 -0.99 18.06 0.06
CA PHE A 46 -2.08 19.03 0.02
C PHE A 46 -2.48 19.54 1.41
N ASP A 47 -2.41 18.69 2.43
CA ASP A 47 -2.67 19.08 3.82
C ASP A 47 -1.66 20.13 4.30
N ALA A 48 -0.37 19.93 4.01
CA ALA A 48 0.68 20.92 4.29
C ALA A 48 0.44 22.25 3.55
N LEU A 49 0.06 22.19 2.27
CA LEU A 49 -0.26 23.38 1.49
C LEU A 49 -1.47 24.13 2.06
N SER A 50 -2.53 23.42 2.42
CA SER A 50 -3.73 24.00 3.02
C SER A 50 -3.42 24.64 4.39
N ALA A 51 -2.62 23.95 5.23
CA ALA A 51 -2.17 24.48 6.50
C ALA A 51 -1.31 25.74 6.34
N LYS A 52 -0.42 25.75 5.35
CA LYS A 52 0.40 26.91 5.01
C LYS A 52 -0.45 28.11 4.59
N GLU A 53 -1.44 27.91 3.71
CA GLU A 53 -2.39 28.95 3.30
C GLU A 53 -3.20 29.49 4.50
N GLY A 54 -3.55 28.61 5.44
CA GLY A 54 -4.22 28.96 6.69
C GLY A 54 -3.30 29.52 7.78
N ASN A 55 -1.99 29.69 7.52
CA ASN A 55 -0.97 30.11 8.49
C ASN A 55 -0.94 29.23 9.77
N ARG A 56 -1.21 27.93 9.63
CA ARG A 56 -1.22 26.91 10.67
C ARG A 56 0.10 26.13 10.70
N LYS A 57 1.15 26.77 11.22
CA LYS A 57 2.54 26.25 11.18
C LYS A 57 2.71 24.89 11.87
N ASP A 58 1.96 24.66 12.94
CA ASP A 58 1.93 23.39 13.68
C ASP A 58 1.44 22.24 12.79
N ILE A 59 0.36 22.47 12.06
CA ILE A 59 -0.23 21.49 11.15
C ILE A 59 0.66 21.31 9.91
N GLU A 60 1.17 22.40 9.34
CA GLU A 60 2.08 22.34 8.19
C GLU A 60 3.29 21.45 8.48
N ALA A 61 3.94 21.64 9.63
CA ALA A 61 5.10 20.84 10.03
C ALA A 61 4.74 19.35 10.18
N ALA A 62 3.63 19.04 10.88
CA ALA A 62 3.17 17.67 11.06
C ALA A 62 2.81 16.98 9.73
N ALA A 63 2.16 17.70 8.82
CA ALA A 63 1.83 17.20 7.49
C ALA A 63 3.09 16.97 6.65
N VAL A 64 4.08 17.87 6.68
CA VAL A 64 5.36 17.66 6.00
C VAL A 64 6.10 16.42 6.54
N THR A 65 6.14 16.24 7.86
CA THR A 65 6.71 15.03 8.47
C THR A 65 5.99 13.77 7.99
N SER A 66 4.66 13.78 8.00
CA SER A 66 3.85 12.62 7.58
C SER A 66 4.02 12.29 6.10
N LYS A 67 4.09 13.32 5.24
CA LYS A 67 4.41 13.19 3.81
C LYS A 67 5.76 12.53 3.58
N ASN A 68 6.79 12.99 4.28
CA ASN A 68 8.13 12.43 4.13
C ASN A 68 8.17 10.99 4.63
N TYR A 69 7.52 10.69 5.75
CA TYR A 69 7.46 9.34 6.29
C TYR A 69 6.70 8.37 5.36
N SER A 70 5.58 8.77 4.78
CA SER A 70 4.86 7.94 3.81
C SER A 70 5.70 7.67 2.56
N LEU A 71 6.45 8.66 2.07
CA LEU A 71 7.36 8.48 0.94
C LEU A 71 8.53 7.55 1.29
N GLU A 72 9.13 7.68 2.47
CA GLU A 72 10.19 6.79 2.95
C GLU A 72 9.71 5.34 3.02
N LEU A 73 8.51 5.10 3.55
CA LEU A 73 7.90 3.77 3.57
C LEU A 73 7.63 3.24 2.16
N LEU A 74 7.17 4.08 1.22
CA LEU A 74 6.93 3.69 -0.17
C LEU A 74 8.23 3.27 -0.86
N VAL A 75 9.31 4.05 -0.68
CA VAL A 75 10.63 3.73 -1.21
C VAL A 75 11.18 2.45 -0.57
N ALA A 76 11.01 2.27 0.75
CA ALA A 76 11.43 1.04 1.43
C ALA A 76 10.67 -0.20 0.93
N LEU A 77 9.39 -0.02 0.54
CA LEU A 77 8.56 -1.09 -0.02
C LEU A 77 8.93 -1.42 -1.47
N ARG A 78 9.46 -0.44 -2.22
CA ARG A 78 9.91 -0.55 -3.61
C ARG A 78 11.40 -0.13 -3.74
N PRO A 79 12.34 -0.86 -3.11
CA PRO A 79 13.71 -0.38 -2.89
C PRO A 79 14.60 -0.41 -4.14
N GLN A 80 14.14 -1.01 -5.23
CA GLN A 80 14.92 -1.11 -6.48
C GLN A 80 15.04 0.28 -7.10
N LYS A 81 16.25 0.65 -7.54
CA LYS A 81 16.52 1.99 -8.10
C LYS A 81 15.65 2.28 -9.32
N GLU A 82 15.34 1.25 -10.09
CA GLU A 82 14.49 1.28 -11.28
C GLU A 82 13.02 1.56 -10.97
N GLU A 83 12.60 1.41 -9.71
CA GLU A 83 11.24 1.73 -9.25
C GLU A 83 11.09 3.21 -8.89
N ILE A 84 12.16 3.95 -8.62
CA ILE A 84 12.09 5.36 -8.23
C ILE A 84 11.37 6.22 -9.29
N PRO A 85 11.69 6.13 -10.61
CA PRO A 85 10.94 6.88 -11.62
C PRO A 85 9.46 6.50 -11.70
N LYS A 86 9.12 5.25 -11.35
CA LYS A 86 7.73 4.79 -11.32
C LYS A 86 6.99 5.37 -10.11
N ILE A 87 7.64 5.41 -8.94
CA ILE A 87 7.10 6.07 -7.75
C ILE A 87 6.80 7.54 -8.03
N GLU A 88 7.74 8.25 -8.68
CA GLU A 88 7.56 9.64 -9.08
C GLU A 88 6.36 9.80 -10.04
N ALA A 89 6.25 8.92 -11.04
CA ALA A 89 5.11 8.93 -11.97
C ALA A 89 3.77 8.65 -11.28
N ASP A 90 3.73 7.71 -10.32
CA ASP A 90 2.53 7.38 -9.55
C ASP A 90 2.09 8.58 -8.67
N ILE A 91 3.05 9.25 -8.01
CA ILE A 91 2.81 10.47 -7.24
C ILE A 91 2.29 11.59 -8.14
N ASP A 92 2.90 11.82 -9.30
CA ASP A 92 2.46 12.83 -10.26
C ASP A 92 1.05 12.56 -10.80
N SER A 93 0.73 11.30 -11.05
CA SER A 93 -0.61 10.87 -11.44
C SER A 93 -1.62 11.16 -10.32
N SER A 94 -1.31 10.75 -9.09
CA SER A 94 -2.17 10.98 -7.92
C SER A 94 -2.32 12.47 -7.61
N LEU A 95 -1.29 13.29 -7.79
CA LEU A 95 -1.36 14.76 -7.66
C LEU A 95 -2.41 15.36 -8.60
N LYS A 96 -2.38 14.95 -9.89
CA LYS A 96 -3.37 15.41 -10.89
C LYS A 96 -4.78 14.96 -10.54
N GLN A 97 -4.93 13.72 -10.07
CA GLN A 97 -6.21 13.19 -9.62
C GLN A 97 -6.76 13.99 -8.44
N PHE A 98 -5.94 14.21 -7.40
CA PHE A 98 -6.32 14.95 -6.20
C PHE A 98 -6.67 16.40 -6.54
N ALA A 99 -5.87 17.08 -7.36
CA ALA A 99 -6.20 18.42 -7.85
C ALA A 99 -7.55 18.45 -8.59
N GLY A 100 -7.84 17.43 -9.40
CA GLY A 100 -9.13 17.26 -10.06
C GLY A 100 -10.30 17.09 -9.08
N VAL A 101 -10.13 16.28 -8.02
CA VAL A 101 -11.13 16.09 -6.97
C VAL A 101 -11.33 17.38 -6.18
N ILE A 102 -10.26 18.06 -5.77
CA ILE A 102 -10.34 19.35 -5.05
C ILE A 102 -11.13 20.36 -5.86
N LYS A 103 -10.86 20.46 -7.17
CA LYS A 103 -11.57 21.39 -8.05
C LYS A 103 -13.07 21.10 -8.17
N LYS A 104 -13.48 19.82 -8.12
CA LYS A 104 -14.87 19.39 -8.33
C LYS A 104 -15.68 19.29 -7.04
N GLU A 105 -15.07 18.73 -6.00
CA GLU A 105 -15.72 18.30 -4.76
C GLU A 105 -15.17 19.00 -3.52
N GLY A 106 -14.07 19.76 -3.65
CA GLY A 106 -13.44 20.49 -2.56
C GLY A 106 -12.43 19.66 -1.75
N TRP A 107 -11.62 20.36 -0.96
CA TRP A 107 -10.61 19.75 -0.09
C TRP A 107 -11.20 18.79 0.95
N SER A 108 -12.34 19.14 1.54
CA SER A 108 -13.02 18.35 2.57
C SER A 108 -13.34 16.93 2.11
N ARG A 109 -13.62 16.73 0.81
CA ARG A 109 -13.85 15.41 0.24
C ARG A 109 -12.63 14.51 0.36
N LEU A 110 -11.44 15.03 0.05
CA LEU A 110 -10.19 14.28 0.19
C LEU A 110 -9.88 13.97 1.64
N THR A 111 -10.09 14.93 2.55
CA THR A 111 -9.91 14.70 4.00
C THR A 111 -10.79 13.56 4.51
N LEU A 112 -12.06 13.50 4.10
CA LEU A 112 -12.95 12.40 4.48
C LEU A 112 -12.53 11.05 3.91
N GLN A 113 -11.96 11.03 2.71
CA GLN A 113 -11.58 9.79 2.03
C GLN A 113 -10.22 9.26 2.50
N TYR A 114 -9.25 10.14 2.70
CA TYR A 114 -7.85 9.76 2.92
C TYR A 114 -7.31 10.12 4.30
N GLY A 115 -7.90 11.08 5.03
CA GLY A 115 -7.37 11.53 6.32
C GLY A 115 -7.23 10.40 7.34
N ASP A 116 -8.34 9.71 7.63
CA ASP A 116 -8.35 8.59 8.58
C ASP A 116 -7.53 7.39 8.08
N LEU A 117 -7.60 7.09 6.77
CA LEU A 117 -6.83 6.01 6.15
C LEU A 117 -5.33 6.25 6.33
N CYS A 118 -4.85 7.44 6.01
CA CYS A 118 -3.44 7.78 6.03
C CYS A 118 -2.89 7.89 7.45
N GLN A 119 -3.67 8.47 8.37
CA GLN A 119 -3.30 8.47 9.77
C GLN A 119 -3.13 7.04 10.29
N LYS A 120 -4.13 6.17 10.09
CA LYS A 120 -4.09 4.78 10.56
C LYS A 120 -2.98 3.96 9.91
N LEU A 121 -2.71 4.18 8.63
CA LEU A 121 -1.62 3.53 7.92
C LEU A 121 -0.27 3.87 8.56
N LEU A 122 -0.01 5.14 8.87
CA LEU A 122 1.26 5.57 9.46
C LEU A 122 1.39 5.19 10.94
N GLU A 123 0.29 5.21 11.70
CA GLU A 123 0.28 4.80 13.11
C GLU A 123 0.41 3.27 13.30
N ASN A 124 -0.23 2.49 12.41
CA ASN A 124 -0.23 1.03 12.50
C ASN A 124 -0.18 0.35 11.12
N PRO A 125 1.00 0.34 10.46
CA PRO A 125 1.17 -0.29 9.15
C PRO A 125 0.79 -1.78 9.15
N LYS A 126 1.00 -2.48 10.27
CA LYS A 126 0.69 -3.91 10.41
C LYS A 126 -0.81 -4.18 10.28
N ALA A 127 -1.66 -3.35 10.88
CA ALA A 127 -3.10 -3.48 10.75
C ALA A 127 -3.55 -3.27 9.30
N ARG A 128 -2.91 -2.35 8.56
CA ARG A 128 -3.22 -2.11 7.15
C ARG A 128 -2.76 -3.25 6.24
N ILE A 129 -1.60 -3.84 6.52
CA ILE A 129 -1.15 -5.08 5.87
C ILE A 129 -2.16 -6.21 6.09
N GLN A 130 -2.61 -6.40 7.34
CA GLN A 130 -3.61 -7.42 7.68
C GLN A 130 -4.94 -7.18 6.93
N TYR A 131 -5.40 -5.95 6.86
CA TYR A 131 -6.59 -5.59 6.07
C TYR A 131 -6.50 -6.09 4.62
N TRP A 132 -5.36 -5.90 3.94
CA TRP A 132 -5.18 -6.36 2.56
C TRP A 132 -4.98 -7.87 2.41
N LEU A 133 -4.51 -8.54 3.47
CA LEU A 133 -4.48 -10.00 3.54
C LEU A 133 -5.90 -10.58 3.68
N ASP A 134 -6.77 -9.94 4.46
CA ASP A 134 -8.13 -10.40 4.75
C ASP A 134 -9.12 -10.08 3.63
N LYS A 135 -8.86 -9.03 2.83
CA LYS A 135 -9.72 -8.62 1.71
C LYS A 135 -9.69 -9.56 0.50
N ARG A 136 -9.06 -10.73 0.60
CA ARG A 136 -8.98 -11.74 -0.48
C ARG A 136 -10.34 -12.19 -1.01
N ASP A 137 -11.38 -12.12 -0.17
CA ASP A 137 -12.60 -12.91 -0.35
C ASP A 137 -13.88 -12.07 -0.54
N ARG A 138 -13.80 -10.88 -1.15
CA ARG A 138 -15.00 -10.10 -1.52
C ARG A 138 -14.96 -9.57 -2.94
#